data_AF-A0A9E5IVT2-F1
#
_entry.id   AF-A0A9E5IVT2-F1
#
_cell.length_a   1.000
_cell.length_b   1.000
_cell.length_c   1.000
_cell.angle_alpha   90.00
_cell.angle_beta   90.00
_cell.angle_gamma   90.00
#
_symmetry.space_group_name_H-M   'P 1'
#
loop_
_entity.id
_entity.type
_entity.pdbx_description
1 polymer ?
#
loop_
_entity_poly.entity_id
_entity_poly.type
_entity_poly.pdbx_seq_one_letter_code
_entity_poly.pdbx_strand_id
1 'polypeptide(L)' 'MPWVKLTWSALLLLAGALNAATLQGKVIGVADGDTLTLLDAQKNQHKIRLQGIDAPEKVQAFGN' A
#
# COMPACT_ATOMS: atom_id res chain seq x y z
N MET A 1 34.05 -23.08 -3.18
CA MET A 1 32.69 -23.65 -3.13
C MET A 1 31.80 -22.94 -4.17
N PRO A 2 31.80 -23.41 -5.42
CA PRO A 2 31.07 -22.76 -6.53
C PRO A 2 29.56 -22.67 -6.29
N TRP A 3 29.00 -23.61 -5.53
CA TRP A 3 27.59 -23.61 -5.09
C TRP A 3 27.21 -22.37 -4.27
N VAL A 4 28.09 -21.83 -3.43
CA VAL A 4 27.80 -20.60 -2.66
C VAL A 4 27.64 -19.40 -3.60
N LYS A 5 28.48 -19.29 -4.64
CA LYS A 5 28.37 -18.21 -5.62
C LYS A 5 27.07 -18.31 -6.44
N LEU A 6 26.67 -19.54 -6.77
CA LEU A 6 25.40 -19.81 -7.46
C LEU A 6 24.19 -19.40 -6.60
N THR A 7 24.22 -19.71 -5.30
CA THR A 7 23.12 -19.34 -4.38
C THR A 7 23.02 -17.83 -4.21
N TRP A 8 24.13 -17.12 -4.05
CA TRP A 8 24.12 -15.64 -3.99
C TRP A 8 23.63 -15.01 -5.28
N SER A 9 24.05 -15.54 -6.43
CA SER A 9 23.59 -15.05 -7.74
C SER A 9 22.09 -15.27 -7.94
N ALA A 10 21.57 -16.43 -7.54
CA ALA A 10 20.14 -16.74 -7.59
C ALA A 10 19.33 -15.82 -6.66
N LEU A 11 19.84 -15.56 -5.44
CA LEU A 11 19.19 -14.65 -4.49
C LEU A 11 19.12 -13.21 -5.03
N LEU A 12 20.20 -12.74 -5.66
CA LEU A 12 20.26 -11.40 -6.26
C LEU A 12 19.26 -11.26 -7.42
N LEU A 13 19.16 -12.29 -8.28
CA LEU A 13 18.18 -12.34 -9.36
C LEU A 13 16.74 -12.34 -8.85
N LEU A 14 16.46 -13.10 -7.79
CA LEU A 14 15.13 -13.16 -7.19
C LEU A 14 14.72 -11.82 -6.56
N ALA A 15 15.64 -11.12 -5.91
CA ALA A 15 15.39 -9.81 -5.33
C ALA A 15 15.03 -8.75 -6.40
N GLY A 16 15.67 -8.80 -7.57
CA GLY A 16 15.37 -7.89 -8.69
C GLY A 16 14.02 -8.12 -9.35
N ALA A 17 13.38 -9.28 -9.13
CA ALA A 17 12.05 -9.59 -9.66
C ALA A 17 10.90 -9.09 -8.76
N LEU A 18 11.20 -8.57 -7.57
CA LEU A 18 10.19 -8.04 -6.65
C LEU A 18 9.64 -6.73 -7.19
N ASN A 19 8.32 -6.67 -7.39
CA ASN A 19 7.63 -5.47 -7.83
C ASN A 19 6.51 -5.16 -6.83
N ALA A 20 6.37 -3.90 -6.45
CA ALA A 20 5.25 -3.45 -5.64
C ALA A 20 4.01 -3.30 -6.52
N ALA A 21 2.88 -3.87 -6.09
CA ALA A 21 1.60 -3.67 -6.77
C ALA A 21 1.14 -2.22 -6.56
N THR A 22 0.75 -1.54 -7.64
CA THR A 22 0.10 -0.22 -7.55
C THR A 22 -1.41 -0.42 -7.61
N LEU A 23 -2.12 0.04 -6.59
CA LEU A 23 -3.58 0.11 -6.60
C LEU A 23 -4.02 1.46 -7.18
N GLN A 24 -4.83 1.43 -8.25
CA GLN A 24 -5.36 2.62 -8.90
C GLN A 24 -6.89 2.60 -8.90
N GLY A 25 -7.49 3.77 -8.73
CA GLY A 25 -8.94 3.91 -8.71
C GLY A 25 -9.39 5.34 -8.44
N LYS A 26 -10.70 5.53 -8.39
CA LYS A 26 -11.32 6.81 -8.03
C LYS A 26 -11.60 6.83 -6.54
N VAL A 27 -11.21 7.88 -5.83
CA VAL A 27 -11.65 8.09 -4.44
C VAL A 27 -13.15 8.41 -4.46
N ILE A 28 -13.94 7.59 -3.78
CA ILE A 28 -15.40 7.72 -3.71
C ILE A 28 -15.91 8.07 -2.32
N GLY A 29 -15.05 8.03 -1.31
CA GLY A 29 -15.37 8.46 0.05
C GLY A 29 -14.11 8.74 0.85
N VAL A 30 -14.22 9.65 1.81
CA VAL A 30 -13.18 9.96 2.80
C VAL A 30 -13.81 9.75 4.18
N ALA A 31 -13.21 8.86 4.98
CA ALA A 31 -13.76 8.51 6.29
C ALA A 31 -13.32 9.53 7.36
N ASP A 32 -12.04 9.89 7.35
CA ASP A 32 -11.32 10.79 8.27
C ASP A 32 -10.02 11.26 7.59
N GLY A 33 -9.09 11.85 8.33
CA GLY A 33 -7.87 12.45 7.77
C GLY A 33 -6.80 11.45 7.27
N ASP A 34 -6.90 10.16 7.60
CA ASP A 34 -5.96 9.14 7.14
C ASP A 34 -6.62 7.95 6.43
N THR A 35 -7.96 7.90 6.40
CA THR A 35 -8.72 6.77 5.87
C THR A 35 -9.65 7.20 4.73
N LEU A 36 -9.58 6.49 3.59
CA LEU A 36 -10.40 6.74 2.40
C LEU A 36 -10.96 5.45 1.79
N THR A 37 -11.95 5.59 0.92
CA THR A 37 -12.51 4.49 0.12
C THR A 37 -12.26 4.74 -1.37
N LEU A 38 -11.62 3.77 -2.02
CA LEU A 38 -11.24 3.78 -3.42
C LEU A 38 -12.13 2.81 -4.22
N LEU A 39 -12.62 3.23 -5.37
CA LEU A 39 -13.29 2.38 -6.35
C LEU A 39 -12.31 2.07 -7.49
N ASP A 40 -11.93 0.80 -7.65
CA ASP A 40 -11.04 0.38 -8.73
C ASP A 40 -11.78 0.24 -10.08
N ALA A 41 -11.03 -0.08 -11.14
CA ALA A 41 -11.58 -0.28 -12.48
C ALA A 41 -12.55 -1.47 -12.57
N GLN A 42 -12.41 -2.46 -11.70
CA GLN A 42 -13.28 -3.63 -11.58
C GLN A 42 -14.52 -3.34 -10.71
N LYS A 43 -14.68 -2.11 -10.23
CA LYS A 43 -15.74 -1.66 -9.32
C LYS A 43 -15.67 -2.30 -7.92
N ASN A 44 -14.53 -2.83 -7.52
CA ASN A 44 -14.32 -3.20 -6.12
C ASN A 44 -14.05 -1.95 -5.29
N GLN A 45 -14.55 -1.98 -4.06
CA GLN A 45 -14.29 -0.93 -3.08
C GLN A 45 -13.18 -1.36 -2.13
N HIS A 46 -12.18 -0.49 -1.98
CA HIS A 46 -11.05 -0.69 -1.08
C HIS A 46 -11.08 0.38 0.00
N LYS A 47 -11.24 -0.01 1.27
CA LYS A 47 -11.04 0.90 2.41
C LYS A 47 -9.56 0.91 2.76
N ILE A 48 -8.92 2.08 2.62
CA ILE A 48 -7.48 2.27 2.73
C ILE A 48 -7.20 3.20 3.90
N ARG A 49 -6.30 2.80 4.81
CA ARG A 49 -5.70 3.66 5.82
C ARG A 49 -4.25 3.96 5.46
N LEU A 50 -3.88 5.23 5.46
CA LEU A 50 -2.56 5.70 5.08
C LEU A 50 -1.54 5.37 6.17
N GLN A 51 -0.57 4.50 5.85
CA GLN A 51 0.48 4.16 6.79
C GLN A 51 1.37 5.38 7.08
N GLY A 52 1.67 5.63 8.36
CA GLY A 52 2.56 6.71 8.79
C GLY A 52 1.91 8.09 8.85
N ILE A 53 0.62 8.19 8.52
CA ILE A 53 -0.20 9.37 8.80
C ILE A 53 -1.09 9.03 9.99
N ASP A 54 -1.13 9.94 10.97
CA ASP A 54 -2.03 9.85 12.11
C ASP A 54 -2.77 11.19 12.19
N ALA A 55 -4.06 11.16 11.85
CA ALA A 55 -4.90 12.34 11.80
C ALA A 55 -5.89 12.34 12.97
N PRO A 56 -6.32 13.52 13.46
CA PRO A 56 -7.36 13.57 14.48
C PRO A 56 -8.65 12.89 14.00
N GLU A 57 -9.19 12.02 14.84
CA GLU A 57 -10.48 11.37 14.61
C GLU A 57 -11.62 12.38 14.72
N LYS A 58 -12.79 12.10 14.12
CA LYS A 58 -13.96 13.01 14.11
C LYS A 58 -14.41 13.55 15.46
N VAL A 59 -14.09 12.85 16.55
CA VAL A 59 -14.47 13.22 17.92
C VAL A 59 -13.36 13.98 18.66
N GLN A 60 -12.21 14.18 18.02
CA GLN A 60 -11.06 14.88 18.57
C GLN A 60 -11.01 16.32 18.09
N ALA A 61 -10.22 17.16 18.76
CA ALA A 61 -9.98 18.52 18.30
C ALA A 61 -9.39 18.50 16.88
N PHE A 62 -9.94 19.32 15.98
CA PHE A 62 -9.55 19.42 14.57
C PHE A 62 -9.89 18.20 13.68
N GLY A 63 -10.59 17.19 14.21
CA GLY A 63 -11.20 16.14 13.40
C GLY A 63 -12.62 16.52 13.01
N ASN A 64 -12.83 16.85 11.73
CA ASN A 64 -14.13 17.26 11.18
C ASN A 64 -14.79 16.13 10.37
#